data_AF-Q8R5K8-F1
#
_entry.id   AF-Q8R5K8-F1
#
_cell.length_a   1.000
_cell.length_b   1.000
_cell.length_c   1.000
_cell.angle_alpha   90.00
_cell.angle_beta   90.00
_cell.angle_gamma   90.00
#
_symmetry.space_group_name_H-M   'P 1'
#
loop_
_entity.id
_entity.type
_entity.pdbx_description
1 polymer ?
#
loop_
_entity_poly.entity_id
_entity_poly.type
_entity_poly.pdbx_seq_one_letter_code
_entity_poly.pdbx_strand_id
1 'polypeptide(L)' 'PPTCLHACVIPENIMESHNIILKWRHTEKIYSHSGEDIEFGCKYGYYKARDSPPFRTKCINGTINYPTCV' A
#
# COMPACT_ATOMS: atom_id res chain seq x y z
N PRO A 1 -7.10 -15.28 -25.39
CA PRO A 1 -7.10 -13.79 -25.46
C PRO A 1 -6.27 -13.19 -24.31
N PRO A 2 -5.34 -12.24 -24.57
CA PRO A 2 -4.61 -11.54 -23.51
C PRO A 2 -5.53 -10.55 -22.78
N THR A 3 -5.30 -10.37 -21.47
CA THR A 3 -6.03 -9.43 -20.60
C THR A 3 -5.06 -8.40 -20.03
N CYS A 4 -5.42 -7.11 -20.10
CA CYS A 4 -4.66 -6.05 -19.45
C CYS A 4 -5.09 -5.91 -17.98
N LEU A 5 -4.13 -5.98 -17.06
CA LEU A 5 -4.34 -5.75 -15.64
C LEU A 5 -3.94 -4.30 -15.30
N HIS A 6 -4.75 -3.63 -14.50
CA HIS A 6 -4.47 -2.26 -14.07
C HIS A 6 -3.34 -2.24 -13.03
N ALA A 7 -2.44 -1.28 -13.18
CA ALA A 7 -1.49 -0.93 -12.14
C ALA A 7 -2.21 -0.17 -11.01
N CYS A 8 -1.63 -0.19 -9.81
CA CYS A 8 -2.17 0.52 -8.67
C CYS A 8 -1.44 1.85 -8.50
N VAL A 9 -2.21 2.88 -8.15
CA VAL A 9 -1.69 4.17 -7.72
C VAL A 9 -1.77 4.22 -6.20
N ILE A 10 -0.69 4.65 -5.53
CA ILE A 10 -0.60 4.77 -4.09
C ILE A 10 -0.63 6.26 -3.73
N PRO A 11 -1.83 6.84 -3.52
CA PRO A 11 -1.94 8.26 -3.30
C PRO A 11 -1.57 8.62 -1.85
N GLU A 12 -0.91 9.76 -1.68
CA GLU A 12 -0.41 10.21 -0.39
C GLU A 12 -1.53 10.41 0.63
N ASN A 13 -2.66 10.98 0.23
CA ASN A 13 -3.81 11.22 1.12
C ASN A 13 -4.36 9.93 1.75
N ILE A 14 -4.33 8.79 1.06
CA ILE A 14 -4.73 7.50 1.63
C ILE A 14 -3.72 7.06 2.68
N MET A 15 -2.42 7.14 2.38
CA MET A 15 -1.37 6.80 3.35
C MET A 15 -1.44 7.69 4.60
N GLU A 16 -1.70 8.98 4.43
CA GLU A 16 -1.94 9.93 5.51
C GLU A 16 -3.13 9.50 6.38
N SER A 17 -4.29 9.23 5.76
CA SER A 17 -5.50 8.85 6.49
C SER A 17 -5.40 7.52 7.25
N HIS A 18 -4.55 6.60 6.77
CA HIS A 18 -4.30 5.31 7.40
C HIS A 18 -3.09 5.32 8.37
N ASN A 19 -2.40 6.45 8.52
CA ASN A 19 -1.18 6.61 9.33
C ASN A 19 -0.04 5.64 8.94
N ILE A 20 0.12 5.39 7.64
CA ILE A 20 1.11 4.45 7.09
C ILE A 20 2.12 5.13 6.18
N ILE A 21 3.24 4.44 5.92
CA ILE A 21 4.30 4.82 4.98
C ILE A 21 4.76 3.60 4.19
N LEU A 22 5.35 3.80 3.01
CA LEU A 22 6.07 2.74 2.31
C LEU A 22 7.38 2.41 3.03
N LYS A 23 7.61 1.13 3.30
CA LYS A 23 8.81 0.67 4.03
C LYS A 23 10.08 0.76 3.19
N TRP A 24 9.98 0.40 1.91
CA TRP A 24 11.11 0.44 0.98
C TRP A 24 11.05 1.73 0.17
N ARG A 25 11.82 2.72 0.64
CA ARG A 25 11.87 4.09 0.09
C ARG A 25 12.83 4.16 -1.10
N HIS A 26 12.53 3.46 -2.19
CA HIS A 26 13.09 3.82 -3.49
C HIS A 26 12.12 4.81 -4.12
N THR A 27 12.39 6.10 -3.87
CA THR A 27 11.88 7.27 -4.61
C THR A 27 10.42 7.19 -5.02
N GLU A 28 9.52 7.80 -4.23
CA GLU A 28 8.22 8.26 -4.73
C GLU A 28 7.46 7.21 -5.57
N LYS A 29 7.48 5.93 -5.16
CA LYS A 29 6.86 4.87 -5.93
C LYS A 29 5.33 4.96 -5.78
N ILE A 30 4.74 5.91 -6.51
CA ILE A 30 3.30 6.16 -6.58
C ILE A 30 2.61 5.07 -7.40
N TYR A 31 3.35 4.24 -8.14
CA TYR A 31 2.83 3.23 -9.05
C TYR A 31 3.40 1.85 -8.74
N SER A 32 2.51 0.85 -8.69
CA SER A 32 2.88 -0.56 -8.55
C SER A 32 2.20 -1.41 -9.60
N HIS A 33 2.96 -2.29 -10.25
CA HIS A 33 2.40 -3.19 -11.25
C HIS A 33 1.52 -4.25 -10.58
N SER A 34 0.47 -4.71 -11.27
CA SER A 34 -0.36 -5.80 -10.76
C SER A 34 0.51 -7.05 -10.50
N GLY A 35 0.42 -7.59 -9.28
CA GLY A 35 1.19 -8.74 -8.79
C GLY A 35 2.44 -8.37 -7.98
N GLU A 36 2.89 -7.11 -8.04
CA GLU A 36 4.07 -6.63 -7.30
C GLU A 36 3.78 -6.50 -5.79
N ASP A 37 4.78 -6.85 -4.98
CA ASP A 37 4.72 -6.72 -3.52
C ASP A 37 4.87 -5.26 -3.08
N ILE A 38 4.01 -4.85 -2.17
CA ILE A 38 4.03 -3.55 -1.51
C ILE A 38 4.11 -3.81 -0.01
N GLU A 39 5.09 -3.20 0.65
CA GLU A 39 5.24 -3.30 2.10
C GLU A 39 5.10 -1.92 2.73
N PHE A 40 4.11 -1.81 3.62
CA PHE A 40 3.85 -0.63 4.43
C PHE A 40 4.46 -0.77 5.83
N GLY A 41 4.64 0.37 6.48
CA GLY A 41 4.92 0.49 7.91
C GLY A 41 4.04 1.57 8.53
N CYS A 42 3.93 1.59 9.86
CA CYS A 42 3.27 2.70 10.54
C CYS A 42 4.16 3.94 10.53
N LYS A 43 3.52 5.11 10.48
CA LYS A 43 4.18 6.36 10.81
C LYS A 43 4.72 6.34 12.23
N TYR A 44 5.72 7.17 12.49
CA TYR A 44 6.24 7.37 13.83
C TYR A 44 5.12 7.82 14.78
N GLY A 45 5.03 7.15 15.94
CA GLY A 45 4.00 7.43 16.95
C GLY A 45 2.70 6.64 16.79
N TYR A 46 2.52 5.88 15.72
CA TYR A 46 1.34 5.03 15.48
C TYR A 46 1.67 3.54 15.57
N TYR A 47 0.67 2.74 15.90
CA TYR A 47 0.78 1.29 16.08
C TYR A 47 -0.19 0.54 15.17
N LYS A 48 0.10 -0.74 14.88
CA LYS A 48 -0.77 -1.55 14.02
C LYS A 48 -2.16 -1.68 14.65
N ALA A 49 -3.21 -1.32 13.92
CA ALA A 49 -4.57 -1.54 14.38
C ALA A 49 -4.85 -3.05 14.49
N ARG A 50 -5.64 -3.45 15.49
CA ARG A 50 -5.94 -4.87 15.77
C ARG A 50 -6.54 -5.60 14.56
N ASP A 51 -7.45 -4.94 13.87
CA ASP A 51 -8.16 -5.47 12.70
C ASP A 51 -7.58 -4.94 11.38
N SER A 52 -6.33 -4.47 11.41
CA SER A 52 -5.65 -4.01 10.20
C SER A 52 -5.44 -5.16 9.21
N PRO A 53 -5.64 -4.92 7.90
CA PRO A 53 -5.09 -5.77 6.86
C PRO A 53 -3.57 -5.99 7.01
N PRO A 54 -3.01 -7.02 6.35
CA PRO A 54 -1.57 -7.28 6.33
C PRO A 54 -0.77 -6.08 5.79
N PHE A 55 0.36 -5.78 6.43
CA PHE A 55 1.24 -4.69 6.02
C PHE A 55 2.04 -5.00 4.76
N ARG A 56 2.17 -6.28 4.42
CA ARG A 56 2.70 -6.74 3.14
C ARG A 56 1.54 -7.21 2.29
N THR A 57 1.31 -6.53 1.17
CA THR A 57 0.20 -6.77 0.26
C THR A 57 0.69 -6.74 -1.19
N LYS A 58 -0.22 -6.93 -2.14
CA LYS A 58 0.06 -6.83 -3.57
C LYS A 58 -0.92 -5.87 -4.23
N CYS A 59 -0.46 -5.22 -5.28
CA CYS A 59 -1.38 -4.61 -6.23
C CYS A 59 -2.12 -5.72 -7.00
N ILE A 60 -3.45 -5.68 -7.02
CA ILE A 60 -4.26 -6.64 -7.80
C ILE A 60 -5.23 -5.84 -8.65
N ASN A 61 -4.94 -5.77 -9.95
CA ASN A 61 -5.79 -5.12 -10.95
C ASN A 61 -6.29 -3.72 -10.50
N GLY A 62 -5.36 -2.84 -10.11
CA GLY A 62 -5.66 -1.47 -9.69
C GLY A 62 -6.10 -1.32 -8.23
N THR A 63 -6.21 -2.41 -7.48
CA THR A 63 -6.67 -2.40 -6.08
C THR A 63 -5.53 -2.76 -5.12
N ILE A 64 -5.45 -2.03 -4.01
CA ILE A 64 -4.58 -2.33 -2.87
C ILE A 64 -5.46 -2.40 -1.62
N ASN A 65 -5.29 -3.45 -0.82
CA ASN A 65 -5.90 -3.53 0.50
C ASN A 65 -4.97 -2.86 1.53
N TYR A 66 -5.27 -1.62 1.89
CA TYR A 66 -4.40 -0.79 2.74
C TYR A 66 -4.49 -1.20 4.21
N PRO A 67 -3.35 -1.39 4.90
CA PRO A 67 -3.32 -1.54 6.35
C PRO A 67 -3.65 -0.21 7.05
N THR A 68 -3.94 -0.25 8.35
CA THR A 68 -4.23 0.94 9.16
C THR A 68 -3.41 0.92 10.45
N CYS A 69 -2.91 2.09 10.84
CA CYS A 69 -2.30 2.33 12.15
C CYS A 69 -3.13 3.33 12.97
N VAL A 70 -3.12 3.14 14.30
CA VAL A 70 -3.84 3.92 15.30
C VAL A 70 -2.94 4.31 16.46
#